data_AF-A0A183JEV2-F1
#
_entry.id   AF-A0A183JEV2-F1
#
_cell.length_a   1.000
_cell.length_b   1.000
_cell.length_c   1.000
_cell.angle_alpha   90.00
_cell.angle_beta   90.00
_cell.angle_gamma   90.00
#
_symmetry.space_group_name_H-M   'P 1'
#
loop_
_entity.id
_entity.type
_entity.pdbx_description
1 polymer ?
#
loop_
_entity_poly.entity_id
_entity_poly.type
_entity_poly.pdbx_seq_one_letter_code
_entity_poly.pdbx_strand_id
1 'polypeptide(L)' 'MSTPVLLGLGMIAVGVAGRYITRNTNIGSIQKLFSISGLNGSKYYRGGFEQNMSRREAALILGVR' A
#
# COMPACT_ATOMS: atom_id res chain seq x y z
N MET A 1 -1.60 38.28 15.61
CA MET A 1 -0.41 37.71 14.93
C MET A 1 -0.01 36.32 15.46
N SER A 2 -0.93 35.58 16.09
CA SER A 2 -0.65 34.29 16.76
C SER A 2 -1.04 33.05 15.94
N THR A 3 -1.89 33.22 14.91
CA THR A 3 -2.31 32.17 13.98
C THR A 3 -1.18 31.43 13.27
N PRO A 4 -0.16 32.09 12.67
CA PRO A 4 0.91 31.38 11.98
C PRO A 4 1.81 30.60 12.95
N VAL A 5 2.01 31.11 14.17
CA VAL A 5 2.81 30.44 15.21
C VAL A 5 2.10 29.17 15.69
N LEU A 6 0.80 29.26 15.93
CA LEU A 6 0.00 28.11 16.36
C LEU A 6 -0.05 27.03 15.26
N LEU A 7 -0.19 27.43 13.99
CA LEU A 7 -0.14 26.51 12.86
C LEU A 7 1.24 25.83 12.72
N GLY A 8 2.33 26.60 12.86
CA GLY A 8 3.69 26.05 12.82
C GLY A 8 3.94 25.02 13.92
N LEU A 9 3.57 25.35 15.16
CA LEU A 9 3.71 24.43 16.31
C LEU A 9 2.84 23.18 16.17
N GLY A 10 1.60 23.33 15.69
CA GLY A 10 0.71 22.20 15.43
C GLY A 10 1.27 21.24 14.38
N MET A 11 1.82 21.78 13.29
CA MET A 11 2.39 20.96 12.21
C MET A 11 3.65 20.20 12.66
N ILE A 12 4.49 20.82 13.50
CA ILE A 12 5.64 20.15 14.12
C ILE A 12 5.17 19.02 15.04
N ALA A 13 4.18 19.27 15.90
CA ALA A 13 3.65 18.28 16.84
C ALA A 13 3.10 17.04 16.10
N VAL A 14 2.31 17.25 15.03
CA VAL A 14 1.77 16.17 14.21
C VAL A 14 2.88 15.37 13.51
N GLY A 15 3.89 16.07 12.94
CA GLY A 15 5.01 15.40 12.26
C GLY A 15 5.86 14.54 13.21
N VAL A 16 6.15 15.04 14.41
CA VAL A 16 6.94 14.31 15.42
C VAL A 16 6.15 13.12 15.98
N ALA A 17 4.87 13.30 16.31
CA ALA A 17 4.00 12.22 16.77
C ALA A 17 3.85 11.13 15.70
N GLY A 18 3.60 11.51 14.45
CA GLY A 18 3.54 10.59 13.33
C GLY A 18 4.85 9.81 13.13
N ARG A 19 6.01 10.47 13.20
CA ARG A 19 7.33 9.82 13.09
C ARG A 19 7.57 8.83 14.23
N TYR A 20 7.15 9.15 15.44
CA TYR A 20 7.34 8.26 16.58
C TYR A 20 6.46 7.00 16.49
N ILE A 21 5.18 7.16 16.13
CA ILE A 21 4.24 6.05 15.92
C ILE A 21 4.72 5.15 14.77
N THR A 22 5.18 5.73 13.67
CA THR A 22 5.69 4.97 12.51
C THR A 22 7.05 4.32 12.75
N ARG A 23 7.88 4.86 13.66
CA ARG A 23 9.15 4.22 14.07
C ARG A 23 8.89 2.98 14.93
N ASN A 24 7.90 3.05 15.81
CA ASN A 24 7.61 1.98 16.77
C ASN A 24 6.61 0.93 16.23
N THR A 25 5.99 1.20 15.07
CA THR A 25 5.18 0.21 14.36
C THR A 25 6.06 -0.55 13.37
N ASN A 26 5.99 -1.88 13.40
CA ASN A 26 6.65 -2.72 12.42
C ASN A 26 6.11 -2.37 11.02
N ILE A 27 6.93 -1.78 10.17
CA ILE A 27 6.57 -1.42 8.78
C ILE A 27 5.93 -2.60 8.01
N GLY A 28 6.24 -3.84 8.38
CA GLY A 28 5.63 -5.04 7.83
C GLY A 28 4.13 -5.23 8.12
N SER A 29 3.58 -4.70 9.23
CA SER A 29 2.14 -4.77 9.51
C SER A 29 1.34 -3.74 8.70
N ILE A 30 1.92 -2.57 8.44
CA ILE A 30 1.34 -1.55 7.55
C ILE A 30 1.25 -2.08 6.12
N GLN A 31 2.31 -2.74 5.62
CA GLN A 31 2.29 -3.39 4.30
C GLN A 31 1.23 -4.51 4.22
N LYS A 32 1.00 -5.27 5.30
CA LYS A 32 -0.08 -6.25 5.35
C LYS A 32 -1.46 -5.59 5.28
N LEU A 33 -1.67 -4.47 5.96
CA LEU A 33 -2.92 -3.71 5.86
C LEU A 33 -3.15 -3.16 4.44
N PHE A 34 -2.12 -2.60 3.80
CA PHE A 34 -2.19 -2.18 2.39
C PHE A 34 -2.44 -3.36 1.42
N SER A 35 -1.92 -4.54 1.76
CA SER A 35 -2.19 -5.76 0.98
C SER A 35 -3.61 -6.29 1.11
N ILE A 36 -4.23 -6.12 2.28
CA ILE A 36 -5.62 -6.51 2.56
C ILE A 36 -6.60 -5.54 1.89
N SER A 37 -6.26 -4.25 1.85
CA SER A 37 -7.10 -3.22 1.19
C SER A 37 -7.01 -3.23 -0.34
N GLY A 38 -6.41 -4.23 -0.97
CA GLY A 38 -6.34 -4.36 -2.44
C GLY A 38 -5.50 -3.27 -3.13
N LEU A 39 -4.81 -2.43 -2.36
CA LEU A 39 -3.98 -1.32 -2.84
C LEU A 39 -2.56 -1.78 -3.20
N ASN A 40 -2.36 -3.09 -3.37
CA ASN A 40 -1.08 -3.68 -3.75
C ASN A 40 -0.89 -3.70 -5.27
N GLY A 41 -0.91 -2.52 -5.89
CA GLY A 41 0.04 -2.03 -6.88
C GLY A 41 0.47 -2.85 -8.11
N SER A 42 -0.06 -4.04 -8.41
CA SER A 42 0.29 -4.75 -9.64
C SER A 42 -0.96 -4.96 -10.50
N LYS A 43 -1.07 -4.23 -11.62
CA LYS A 43 -2.00 -4.54 -12.72
C LYS A 43 -1.77 -5.93 -13.31
N TYR A 44 -0.65 -6.56 -12.97
CA TYR A 44 -0.23 -7.85 -13.47
C TYR A 44 -0.53 -8.96 -12.48
N TYR A 45 -0.92 -10.12 -13.01
CA TYR A 45 -0.98 -11.37 -12.25
C TYR A 45 0.43 -11.75 -11.81
N ARG A 46 0.58 -12.10 -10.53
CA ARG A 46 1.88 -12.47 -9.95
C ARG A 46 2.14 -13.95 -10.18
N GLY A 47 3.37 -14.32 -10.51
CA GLY A 47 3.79 -15.70 -10.78
C GLY A 47 4.23 -15.91 -12.23
N GLY A 48 4.48 -17.17 -12.59
CA GLY A 48 4.69 -17.60 -13.98
C GLY A 48 3.44 -18.28 -14.56
N PHE A 49 3.58 -18.91 -15.72
CA PHE A 49 2.53 -19.75 -16.28
C PHE A 49 2.36 -21.05 -15.48
N GLU A 50 1.14 -21.57 -15.45
CA GLU A 50 0.84 -22.90 -14.92
C GLU A 50 1.54 -23.98 -15.76
N GLN A 51 1.92 -25.08 -15.12
CA GLN A 51 2.58 -26.20 -15.80
C GLN A 51 1.69 -26.85 -16.88
N ASN A 52 0.37 -26.82 -16.66
CA ASN A 52 -0.64 -27.29 -17.60
C ASN A 52 -1.61 -26.15 -17.86
N MET A 53 -1.82 -25.80 -19.12
CA MET A 53 -2.62 -24.65 -19.52
C MET A 53 -4.09 -24.83 -19.10
N SER A 54 -4.53 -24.06 -18.10
CA SER A 54 -5.93 -24.05 -17.68
C SER A 54 -6.79 -23.14 -18.56
N ARG A 55 -8.10 -23.40 -18.59
CA ARG A 55 -9.07 -22.59 -19.36
C ARG A 55 -9.01 -21.11 -18.96
N ARG A 56 -8.77 -20.84 -17.67
CA ARG A 56 -8.59 -19.50 -17.12
C ARG A 56 -7.32 -18.85 -17.65
N GLU A 57 -6.20 -19.57 -17.64
CA GLU A 57 -4.93 -19.05 -18.13
C GLU A 57 -4.97 -18.75 -19.63
N ALA A 58 -5.56 -19.64 -20.42
CA ALA A 58 -5.78 -19.41 -21.85
C ALA A 58 -6.64 -18.16 -22.12
N ALA A 59 -7.73 -17.98 -21.35
CA ALA A 59 -8.57 -16.79 -21.40
C ALA A 59 -7.78 -15.50 -21.07
N LEU A 60 -6.91 -15.54 -20.06
CA LEU A 60 -6.06 -14.41 -19.69
C LEU A 60 -5.01 -14.06 -20.76
N ILE A 61 -4.42 -15.06 -21.42
CA ILE A 61 -3.45 -14.86 -22.50
C ILE A 61 -4.12 -14.29 -23.75
N LEU A 62 -5.29 -14.83 -24.11
CA LEU A 62 -6.04 -14.40 -25.30
C LEU A 62 -6.85 -13.12 -25.06
N GLY A 63 -6.99 -12.66 -23.80
CA GLY A 63 -7.80 -11.50 -23.44
C GLY A 63 -9.30 -11.73 -23.59
N VAL A 64 -9.76 -12.98 -23.54
CA VAL A 64 -11.16 -13.39 -23.69
C VAL A 64 -11.73 -13.76 -22.32
N ARG A 65 -13.03 -13.56 -22.07
CA ARG A 65 -13.68 -13.94 -20.82
C ARG A 65 -14.49 -15.22 -20.97
#